data_AF-X1H650-F1
#
_entry.id   AF-X1H650-F1
#
_cell.length_a   1.000
_cell.length_b   1.000
_cell.length_c   1.000
_cell.angle_alpha   90.00
_cell.angle_beta   90.00
_cell.angle_gamma   90.00
#
_symmetry.space_group_name_H-M   'P 1'
#
loop_
_entity.id
_entity.type
_entity.pdbx_description
1 polymer ?
#
loop_
_entity_poly.entity_id
_entity_poly.type
_entity_poly.pdbx_seq_one_letter_code
_entity_poly.pdbx_strand_id
1 'polypeptide(L)'
;YDATGSVEIFQAQGNIVDGVFVPIIIGPDDSTLTRFQYDPVAKTIKPVANTGGRVVVDFNQAANSPACRNIDRSAAPLLGVMSWSFADTTGKITEQSDWCLEPLTTLAQNASPDHGGLYYGGSGDTGWGISVLDINRGAAGEQLWIDFYYPDANGKPIWAVANAQPYVNGQTIPLIQNAAGYCRTCKPVAQNQVQVGTITLNFGTPTTATIVANYTGGSFMRTNVPLVNLGVAQ
;
A
#
# COMPACT_ATOMS: atom_id res chain seq x y z
N TYR A 1 -11.27 -1.23 4.02
CA TYR A 1 -12.06 -0.91 5.22
C TYR A 1 -12.90 -2.12 5.58
N ASP A 2 -13.26 -2.29 6.84
CA ASP A 2 -14.25 -3.29 7.26
C ASP A 2 -15.68 -2.75 7.07
N ALA A 3 -16.68 -3.56 7.42
CA ALA A 3 -18.10 -3.18 7.38
C ALA A 3 -18.46 -2.00 8.31
N THR A 4 -17.62 -1.67 9.29
CA THR A 4 -17.80 -0.54 10.20
C THR A 4 -17.14 0.75 9.70
N GLY A 5 -16.49 0.71 8.53
CA GLY A 5 -15.75 1.84 8.01
C GLY A 5 -14.39 2.06 8.69
N SER A 6 -13.83 1.03 9.35
CA SER A 6 -12.46 1.09 9.88
C SER A 6 -11.44 0.65 8.83
N VAL A 7 -10.29 1.33 8.77
CA VAL A 7 -9.17 0.91 7.93
C VAL A 7 -8.69 -0.47 8.34
N GLU A 8 -8.37 -1.30 7.35
CA GLU A 8 -7.74 -2.60 7.55
C GLU A 8 -6.54 -2.69 6.63
N ILE A 9 -5.44 -3.23 7.15
CA ILE A 9 -4.20 -3.44 6.39
C ILE A 9 -3.82 -4.89 6.53
N PHE A 10 -3.61 -5.51 5.38
CA PHE A 10 -3.13 -6.87 5.27
C PHE A 10 -1.82 -6.86 4.51
N GLN A 11 -0.91 -7.74 4.91
CA GLN A 11 0.34 -7.94 4.22
C GLN A 11 0.45 -9.40 3.80
N ALA A 12 1.11 -9.63 2.68
CA ALA A 12 1.53 -10.94 2.23
C ALA A 12 2.98 -10.85 1.77
N GLN A 13 3.72 -11.92 1.96
CA GLN A 13 5.11 -12.06 1.51
C GLN A 13 5.21 -13.37 0.74
N GLY A 14 6.10 -13.44 -0.24
CA GLY A 14 6.17 -14.60 -1.12
C GLY A 14 7.16 -14.41 -2.26
N ASN A 15 7.21 -15.41 -3.13
CA ASN A 15 8.07 -15.41 -4.32
C ASN A 15 7.21 -15.47 -5.57
N ILE A 16 7.72 -14.93 -6.67
CA ILE A 16 7.14 -15.18 -7.99
C ILE A 16 7.80 -16.44 -8.56
N VAL A 17 7.00 -17.47 -8.84
CA VAL A 17 7.42 -18.73 -9.45
C VAL A 17 6.54 -18.96 -10.67
N ASP A 18 7.16 -19.10 -11.86
CA ASP A 18 6.47 -19.35 -13.13
C ASP A 18 5.26 -18.42 -13.39
N GLY A 19 5.43 -17.12 -13.11
CA GLY A 19 4.39 -16.12 -13.31
C GLY A 19 3.29 -16.12 -12.24
N VAL A 20 3.49 -16.80 -11.11
CA VAL A 20 2.55 -16.81 -9.97
C VAL A 20 3.26 -16.30 -8.72
N PHE A 21 2.69 -15.28 -8.06
CA PHE A 21 3.06 -14.94 -6.69
C PHE A 21 2.53 -16.02 -5.74
N VAL A 22 3.45 -16.83 -5.22
CA VAL A 22 3.19 -17.86 -4.23
C VAL A 22 3.52 -17.30 -2.85
N PRO A 23 2.51 -17.03 -2.01
CA PRO A 23 2.78 -16.45 -0.71
C PRO A 23 3.35 -17.51 0.26
N ILE A 24 4.11 -17.05 1.25
CA ILE A 24 4.54 -17.85 2.39
C ILE A 24 3.61 -17.59 3.59
N ILE A 25 3.58 -18.54 4.53
CA ILE A 25 2.84 -18.38 5.78
C ILE A 25 3.58 -17.36 6.65
N ILE A 26 2.90 -16.27 7.01
CA ILE A 26 3.45 -15.22 7.88
C ILE A 26 2.54 -14.91 9.09
N GLY A 27 1.33 -15.48 9.11
CA GLY A 27 0.35 -15.27 10.17
C GLY A 27 0.24 -16.44 11.14
N PRO A 28 -0.28 -16.22 12.35
CA PRO A 28 -0.39 -17.23 13.42
C PRO A 28 -1.36 -18.40 13.14
N ASP A 29 -2.16 -18.34 12.07
CA ASP A 29 -3.18 -19.35 11.73
C ASP A 29 -2.98 -19.90 10.31
N ASP A 30 -1.73 -20.25 9.96
CA ASP A 30 -1.32 -20.67 8.61
C ASP A 30 -1.74 -19.68 7.51
N SER A 31 -1.90 -18.42 7.89
CA SER A 31 -2.38 -17.35 7.03
C SER A 31 -1.25 -16.82 6.16
N THR A 32 -1.54 -16.67 4.86
CA THR A 32 -0.60 -16.11 3.89
C THR A 32 -0.89 -14.63 3.59
N LEU A 33 -2.08 -14.17 3.96
CA LEU A 33 -2.49 -12.77 4.00
C LEU A 33 -2.80 -12.40 5.45
N THR A 34 -1.98 -11.59 6.09
CA THR A 34 -2.05 -11.37 7.55
C THR A 34 -2.38 -9.94 7.87
N ARG A 35 -3.35 -9.74 8.78
CA ARG A 35 -3.64 -8.43 9.37
C ARG A 35 -2.63 -8.11 10.45
N PHE A 36 -2.15 -6.87 10.46
CA PHE A 36 -1.21 -6.40 11.46
C PHE A 36 -1.81 -5.24 12.27
N GLN A 37 -1.40 -5.15 13.54
CA GLN A 37 -1.71 -4.05 14.43
C GLN A 37 -0.42 -3.49 15.03
N TYR A 38 -0.35 -2.17 15.15
CA TYR A 38 0.76 -1.53 15.84
C TYR A 38 0.49 -1.48 17.34
N ASP A 39 1.46 -1.86 18.15
CA ASP A 39 1.46 -1.71 19.60
C ASP A 39 2.18 -0.40 19.94
N PRO A 40 1.47 0.67 20.34
CA PRO A 40 2.09 1.97 20.60
C PRO A 40 2.97 1.99 21.85
N VAL A 41 2.77 1.04 22.78
CA VAL A 41 3.58 0.93 24.01
C VAL A 41 4.88 0.21 23.70
N ALA A 42 4.81 -0.94 23.04
CA ALA A 42 5.98 -1.72 22.65
C ALA A 42 6.73 -1.14 21.44
N LYS A 43 6.08 -0.27 20.66
CA LYS A 43 6.56 0.28 19.38
C LYS A 43 6.91 -0.82 18.37
N THR A 44 6.01 -1.80 18.27
CA THR A 44 6.18 -2.96 17.40
C THR A 44 4.91 -3.25 16.64
N ILE A 45 5.03 -3.84 15.46
CA ILE A 45 3.89 -4.37 14.72
C ILE A 45 3.71 -5.86 15.10
N LYS A 46 2.47 -6.28 15.36
CA LYS A 46 2.13 -7.66 15.72
C LYS A 46 1.03 -8.19 14.79
N PRO A 47 1.11 -9.44 14.35
CA PRO A 47 0.03 -10.05 13.60
C PRO A 47 -1.20 -10.23 14.49
N VAL A 48 -2.39 -10.05 13.92
CA VAL A 48 -3.67 -10.24 14.61
C VAL A 48 -4.18 -11.65 14.30
N ALA A 49 -4.25 -12.50 15.32
CA ALA A 49 -4.76 -13.86 15.19
C ALA A 49 -6.24 -13.89 14.78
N ASN A 50 -6.64 -14.95 14.09
CA ASN A 50 -7.98 -15.25 13.61
C ASN A 50 -8.60 -14.18 12.69
N THR A 51 -7.75 -13.37 12.05
CA THR A 51 -8.18 -12.35 11.07
C THR A 51 -7.42 -12.44 9.76
N GLY A 52 -6.55 -13.44 9.63
CA GLY A 52 -5.78 -13.69 8.41
C GLY A 52 -6.61 -14.38 7.33
N GLY A 53 -6.01 -14.46 6.15
CA GLY A 53 -6.60 -15.02 4.96
C GLY A 53 -5.54 -15.64 4.05
N ARG A 54 -5.96 -15.88 2.81
CA ARG A 54 -5.09 -16.36 1.74
C ARG A 54 -5.13 -15.37 0.59
N VAL A 55 -4.01 -15.25 -0.11
CA VAL A 55 -3.89 -14.48 -1.35
C VAL A 55 -2.99 -15.20 -2.34
N VAL A 56 -3.33 -15.20 -3.61
CA VAL A 56 -2.44 -15.61 -4.71
C VAL A 56 -2.59 -14.58 -5.81
N VAL A 57 -1.50 -14.25 -6.51
CA VAL A 57 -1.57 -13.44 -7.72
C VAL A 57 -1.03 -14.24 -8.89
N ASP A 58 -1.87 -14.52 -9.88
CA ASP A 58 -1.49 -15.23 -11.10
C ASP A 58 -1.39 -14.24 -12.26
N PHE A 59 -0.20 -14.11 -12.85
CA PHE A 59 0.04 -13.27 -14.02
C PHE A 59 -0.14 -14.03 -15.34
N ASN A 60 -0.29 -15.36 -15.28
CA ASN A 60 -0.45 -16.20 -16.46
C ASN A 60 -1.85 -16.06 -17.04
N GLN A 61 -1.92 -15.69 -18.33
CA GLN A 61 -3.18 -15.58 -19.06
C GLN A 61 -4.27 -14.75 -18.34
N ALA A 62 -3.87 -13.79 -17.50
CA ALA A 62 -4.79 -13.01 -16.67
C ALA A 62 -5.88 -12.32 -17.51
N ALA A 63 -5.53 -11.88 -18.73
CA ALA A 63 -6.46 -11.30 -19.71
C ALA A 63 -7.64 -12.22 -20.07
N ASN A 64 -7.48 -13.54 -19.98
CA ASN A 64 -8.54 -14.52 -20.27
C ASN A 64 -9.49 -14.75 -19.09
N SER A 65 -9.11 -14.30 -17.88
CA SER A 65 -9.89 -14.52 -16.67
C SER A 65 -11.20 -13.71 -16.68
N PRO A 66 -12.28 -14.22 -16.05
CA PRO A 66 -13.49 -13.44 -15.84
C PRO A 66 -13.26 -12.11 -15.11
N ALA A 67 -12.29 -12.08 -14.18
CA ALA A 67 -11.97 -10.88 -13.39
C ALA A 67 -11.40 -9.75 -14.25
N CYS A 68 -10.62 -10.06 -15.29
CA CYS A 68 -9.95 -9.07 -16.13
C CYS A 68 -10.68 -8.73 -17.44
N ARG A 69 -11.47 -9.66 -18.00
CA ARG A 69 -12.16 -9.44 -19.29
C ARG A 69 -13.47 -8.64 -19.20
N ASN A 70 -13.78 -8.11 -18.03
CA ASN A 70 -15.03 -7.40 -17.76
C ASN A 70 -15.03 -5.95 -18.26
N ILE A 71 -13.85 -5.38 -18.55
CA ILE A 71 -13.66 -4.04 -19.14
C ILE A 71 -12.48 -4.08 -20.13
N ASP A 72 -12.37 -3.08 -21.00
CA ASP A 72 -11.20 -2.94 -21.88
C ASP A 72 -9.95 -2.62 -21.06
N ARG A 73 -8.92 -3.45 -21.20
CA ARG A 73 -7.60 -3.33 -20.56
C ARG A 73 -6.46 -3.49 -21.57
N SER A 74 -6.74 -3.27 -22.85
CA SER A 74 -5.77 -3.46 -23.95
C SER A 74 -4.50 -2.60 -23.83
N ALA A 75 -4.56 -1.50 -23.05
CA ALA A 75 -3.42 -0.64 -22.77
C ALA A 75 -2.54 -1.10 -21.59
N ALA A 76 -2.98 -2.09 -20.80
CA ALA A 76 -2.21 -2.58 -19.66
C ALA A 76 -1.03 -3.43 -20.15
N PRO A 77 0.22 -3.11 -19.76
CA PRO A 77 1.40 -3.85 -20.23
C PRO A 77 1.52 -5.24 -19.59
N LEU A 78 0.86 -5.45 -18.44
CA LEU A 78 0.77 -6.70 -17.72
C LEU A 78 -0.54 -6.71 -16.94
N LEU A 79 -1.18 -7.88 -16.85
CA LEU A 79 -2.33 -8.12 -15.99
C LEU A 79 -2.02 -9.23 -15.01
N GLY A 80 -2.65 -9.19 -13.84
CA GLY A 80 -2.66 -10.27 -12.86
C GLY A 80 -4.06 -10.53 -12.33
N VAL A 81 -4.32 -11.75 -11.87
CA VAL A 81 -5.54 -12.10 -11.13
C VAL A 81 -5.15 -12.33 -9.68
N MET A 82 -5.62 -11.45 -8.80
CA MET A 82 -5.48 -11.63 -7.36
C MET A 82 -6.70 -12.36 -6.82
N SER A 83 -6.52 -13.63 -6.43
CA SER A 83 -7.51 -14.42 -5.71
C SER A 83 -7.25 -14.31 -4.22
N TRP A 84 -8.27 -13.95 -3.44
CA TRP A 84 -8.15 -13.79 -1.99
C TRP A 84 -9.35 -14.38 -1.24
N SER A 85 -9.11 -14.78 0.01
CA SER A 85 -10.16 -15.29 0.90
C SER A 85 -9.86 -15.01 2.38
N PHE A 86 -10.90 -14.80 3.18
CA PHE A 86 -10.85 -14.76 4.63
C PHE A 86 -11.74 -15.86 5.23
N ALA A 87 -11.32 -16.40 6.36
CA ALA A 87 -12.07 -17.42 7.10
C ALA A 87 -12.36 -16.95 8.53
N ASP A 88 -13.43 -17.46 9.12
CA ASP A 88 -13.69 -17.31 10.55
C ASP A 88 -12.80 -18.25 11.39
N THR A 89 -12.95 -18.19 12.72
CA THR A 89 -12.20 -19.01 13.69
C THR A 89 -12.41 -20.52 13.53
N THR A 90 -13.43 -20.95 12.78
CA THR A 90 -13.70 -22.38 12.49
C THR A 90 -13.06 -22.84 11.18
N GLY A 91 -12.38 -21.95 10.47
CA GLY A 91 -11.80 -22.21 9.16
C GLY A 91 -12.82 -22.11 8.01
N LYS A 92 -14.06 -21.69 8.27
CA LYS A 92 -15.07 -21.49 7.23
C LYS A 92 -14.79 -20.19 6.50
N ILE A 93 -14.67 -20.24 5.17
CA ILE A 93 -14.51 -19.05 4.33
C ILE A 93 -15.77 -18.17 4.44
N THR A 94 -15.57 -16.90 4.82
CA THR A 94 -16.63 -15.89 4.99
C THR A 94 -16.62 -14.83 3.90
N GLU A 95 -15.46 -14.55 3.33
CA GLU A 95 -15.29 -13.62 2.21
C GLU A 95 -14.27 -14.20 1.22
N GLN A 96 -14.53 -14.05 -0.08
CA GLN A 96 -13.57 -14.36 -1.13
C GLN A 96 -13.91 -13.60 -2.42
N SER A 97 -12.89 -13.29 -3.22
CA SER A 97 -13.08 -12.68 -4.53
C SER A 97 -11.83 -12.81 -5.40
N ASP A 98 -12.00 -12.48 -6.68
CA ASP A 98 -10.92 -12.34 -7.66
C ASP A 98 -10.90 -10.91 -8.16
N TRP A 99 -9.73 -10.25 -8.09
CA TRP A 99 -9.54 -8.89 -8.61
C TRP A 99 -8.54 -8.91 -9.76
N CYS A 100 -8.87 -8.20 -10.84
CA CYS A 100 -7.89 -7.92 -11.87
C CYS A 100 -6.93 -6.83 -11.39
N LEU A 101 -5.64 -7.12 -11.43
CA LEU A 101 -4.56 -6.18 -11.17
C LEU A 101 -4.01 -5.66 -12.49
N GLU A 102 -3.76 -4.36 -12.56
CA GLU A 102 -3.04 -3.71 -13.64
C GLU A 102 -2.08 -2.65 -13.07
N PRO A 103 -0.96 -2.36 -13.74
CA PRO A 103 -0.07 -1.28 -13.35
C PRO A 103 -0.77 0.08 -13.40
N LEU A 104 -0.55 0.91 -12.37
CA LEU A 104 -1.02 2.30 -12.36
C LEU A 104 -0.31 3.17 -13.41
N THR A 105 0.94 2.83 -13.72
CA THR A 105 1.76 3.46 -14.76
C THR A 105 2.50 2.40 -15.56
N THR A 106 2.85 2.76 -16.78
CA THR A 106 3.80 2.01 -17.61
C THR A 106 5.24 2.40 -17.25
N LEU A 107 6.23 1.56 -17.55
CA LEU A 107 7.64 1.88 -17.33
C LEU A 107 8.08 3.17 -18.04
N ALA A 108 7.50 3.47 -19.21
CA ALA A 108 7.78 4.70 -19.96
C ALA A 108 7.24 5.97 -19.27
N GLN A 109 6.33 5.81 -18.31
CA GLN A 109 5.75 6.90 -17.53
C GLN A 109 6.44 7.10 -16.19
N ASN A 110 7.46 6.30 -15.83
CA ASN A 110 8.22 6.54 -14.62
C ASN A 110 9.14 7.76 -14.79
N ALA A 111 9.37 8.49 -13.70
CA ALA A 111 10.30 9.61 -13.67
C ALA A 111 11.77 9.17 -13.80
N SER A 112 12.66 10.14 -14.01
CA SER A 112 14.09 9.90 -14.11
C SER A 112 14.85 11.02 -13.38
N PRO A 113 15.49 10.74 -12.23
CA PRO A 113 15.52 9.43 -11.53
C PRO A 113 14.13 8.98 -11.07
N ASP A 114 13.92 7.66 -10.99
CA ASP A 114 12.67 7.07 -10.48
C ASP A 114 12.78 6.87 -8.98
N HIS A 115 11.95 7.59 -8.20
CA HIS A 115 11.87 7.42 -6.76
C HIS A 115 10.80 6.40 -6.31
N GLY A 116 10.14 5.74 -7.25
CA GLY A 116 9.08 4.76 -7.00
C GLY A 116 9.53 3.59 -6.13
N GLY A 117 8.68 3.20 -5.18
CA GLY A 117 8.99 2.08 -4.29
C GLY A 117 8.15 2.05 -3.01
N LEU A 118 8.25 0.93 -2.29
CA LEU A 118 7.68 0.77 -0.97
C LEU A 118 8.81 0.85 0.06
N TYR A 119 8.80 1.92 0.86
CA TYR A 119 9.85 2.23 1.81
C TYR A 119 9.34 2.22 3.25
N TYR A 120 10.22 1.83 4.17
CA TYR A 120 9.98 1.88 5.60
C TYR A 120 11.29 2.14 6.35
N GLY A 121 11.21 2.45 7.65
CA GLY A 121 12.37 2.82 8.46
C GLY A 121 13.31 1.67 8.85
N GLY A 122 13.07 0.44 8.40
CA GLY A 122 13.79 -0.74 8.86
C GLY A 122 13.22 -1.33 10.17
N SER A 123 13.80 -2.44 10.64
CA SER A 123 13.32 -3.16 11.83
C SER A 123 13.42 -2.37 13.14
N GLY A 124 14.31 -1.37 13.20
CA GLY A 124 14.47 -0.48 14.35
C GLY A 124 13.53 0.73 14.36
N ASP A 125 12.79 0.97 13.27
CA ASP A 125 11.91 2.13 13.10
C ASP A 125 10.59 1.70 12.45
N THR A 126 9.87 0.84 13.18
CA THR A 126 8.55 0.32 12.78
C THR A 126 7.43 1.29 13.09
N GLY A 127 6.27 1.08 12.48
CA GLY A 127 5.08 1.91 12.71
C GLY A 127 4.92 3.04 11.70
N TRP A 128 5.64 3.00 10.57
CA TRP A 128 5.32 3.83 9.41
C TRP A 128 5.85 3.18 8.13
N GLY A 129 5.36 3.66 7.00
CA GLY A 129 5.89 3.33 5.69
C GLY A 129 5.33 4.28 4.64
N ILE A 130 6.00 4.38 3.50
CA ILE A 130 5.50 5.12 2.34
C ILE A 130 5.55 4.22 1.11
N SER A 131 4.47 4.21 0.33
CA SER A 131 4.53 3.82 -1.07
C SER A 131 4.69 5.09 -1.90
N VAL A 132 5.66 5.12 -2.79
CA VAL A 132 5.90 6.23 -3.72
C VAL A 132 5.66 5.72 -5.12
N LEU A 133 4.87 6.47 -5.87
CA LEU A 133 4.74 6.34 -7.32
C LEU A 133 5.20 7.66 -7.93
N ASP A 134 6.25 7.58 -8.74
CA ASP A 134 6.93 8.73 -9.32
C ASP A 134 6.74 8.73 -10.84
N ILE A 135 6.04 9.74 -11.35
CA ILE A 135 5.45 9.74 -12.69
C ILE A 135 6.00 10.91 -13.51
N ASN A 136 6.58 10.60 -14.66
CA ASN A 136 6.93 11.58 -15.68
C ASN A 136 5.68 12.07 -16.43
N ARG A 137 5.33 13.36 -16.30
CA ARG A 137 4.26 13.99 -17.09
C ARG A 137 4.78 14.92 -18.20
N GLY A 138 6.03 14.72 -18.62
CA GLY A 138 6.67 15.46 -19.69
C GLY A 138 6.75 16.95 -19.38
N ALA A 139 6.20 17.79 -20.28
CA ALA A 139 6.20 19.24 -20.11
C ALA A 139 5.40 19.72 -18.87
N ALA A 140 4.49 18.90 -18.33
CA ALA A 140 3.74 19.22 -17.11
C ALA A 140 4.54 18.99 -15.82
N GLY A 141 5.79 18.51 -15.91
CA GLY A 141 6.65 18.20 -14.78
C GLY A 141 6.38 16.82 -14.16
N GLU A 142 7.19 16.44 -13.20
CA GLU A 142 7.03 15.20 -12.43
C GLU A 142 5.74 15.22 -11.60
N GLN A 143 5.09 14.08 -11.43
CA GLN A 143 4.01 13.90 -10.45
C GLN A 143 4.44 12.87 -9.42
N LEU A 144 4.35 13.25 -8.16
CA LEU A 144 4.61 12.34 -7.04
C LEU A 144 3.29 11.99 -6.36
N TRP A 145 2.99 10.69 -6.30
CA TRP A 145 1.89 10.13 -5.52
C TRP A 145 2.46 9.31 -4.36
N ILE A 146 2.02 9.59 -3.15
CA ILE A 146 2.50 8.95 -1.92
C ILE A 146 1.31 8.36 -1.18
N ASP A 147 1.38 7.07 -0.88
CA ASP A 147 0.54 6.48 0.17
C ASP A 147 1.36 6.40 1.45
N PHE A 148 1.01 7.21 2.44
CA PHE A 148 1.65 7.26 3.75
C PHE A 148 0.88 6.43 4.77
N TYR A 149 1.56 5.44 5.36
CA TYR A 149 1.04 4.59 6.41
C TYR A 149 1.58 5.01 7.78
N TYR A 150 0.69 5.12 8.76
CA TYR A 150 1.03 5.36 10.17
C TYR A 150 -0.09 4.86 11.10
N PRO A 151 0.18 4.57 12.38
CA PRO A 151 -0.84 4.26 13.37
C PRO A 151 -1.35 5.51 14.09
N ASP A 152 -2.59 5.47 14.56
CA ASP A 152 -3.11 6.45 15.53
C ASP A 152 -2.55 6.22 16.95
N ALA A 153 -2.96 7.06 17.91
CA ALA A 153 -2.55 6.96 19.30
C ALA A 153 -2.91 5.62 19.98
N ASN A 154 -3.87 4.87 19.44
CA ASN A 154 -4.30 3.55 19.93
C ASN A 154 -3.70 2.40 19.11
N GLY A 155 -2.81 2.68 18.16
CA GLY A 155 -2.22 1.67 17.28
C GLY A 155 -3.10 1.24 16.10
N LYS A 156 -4.23 1.93 15.87
CA LYS A 156 -5.10 1.63 14.72
C LYS A 156 -4.40 2.09 13.44
N PRO A 157 -4.35 1.26 12.38
CA PRO A 157 -3.73 1.64 11.13
C PRO A 157 -4.48 2.79 10.46
N ILE A 158 -3.72 3.73 9.94
CA ILE A 158 -4.18 4.85 9.13
C ILE A 158 -3.36 4.87 7.83
N TRP A 159 -4.02 5.17 6.72
CA TRP A 159 -3.35 5.51 5.46
C TRP A 159 -3.83 6.88 5.00
N ALA A 160 -2.93 7.69 4.48
CA ALA A 160 -3.22 8.98 3.86
C ALA A 160 -2.52 9.07 2.51
N VAL A 161 -3.09 9.84 1.60
CA VAL A 161 -2.51 10.07 0.27
C VAL A 161 -1.98 11.49 0.20
N ALA A 162 -0.80 11.65 -0.37
CA ALA A 162 -0.31 12.93 -0.85
C ALA A 162 -0.09 12.84 -2.37
N ASN A 163 -0.45 13.91 -3.08
CA ASN A 163 -0.27 13.99 -4.52
C ASN A 163 0.18 15.40 -4.89
N ALA A 164 1.23 15.52 -5.70
CA ALA A 164 1.68 16.81 -6.22
C ALA A 164 2.13 16.71 -7.67
N GLN A 165 1.69 17.66 -8.50
CA GLN A 165 2.10 17.83 -9.89
C GLN A 165 2.04 19.33 -10.26
N PRO A 166 3.14 19.96 -10.70
CA PRO A 166 4.49 19.42 -10.72
C PRO A 166 5.01 19.16 -9.29
N TYR A 167 5.79 18.10 -9.11
CA TYR A 167 6.52 17.85 -7.87
C TYR A 167 7.79 18.71 -7.81
N VAL A 168 8.06 19.28 -6.64
CA VAL A 168 9.31 19.98 -6.33
C VAL A 168 9.89 19.37 -5.06
N ASN A 169 11.15 18.92 -5.13
CA ASN A 169 11.82 18.27 -4.01
C ASN A 169 11.81 19.15 -2.75
N GLY A 170 11.38 18.60 -1.62
CA GLY A 170 11.25 19.33 -0.35
C GLY A 170 10.01 20.22 -0.23
N GLN A 171 9.06 20.17 -1.17
CA GLN A 171 7.79 20.87 -1.00
C GLN A 171 6.88 20.17 0.01
N THR A 172 6.03 20.96 0.66
CA THR A 172 4.99 20.45 1.56
C THR A 172 3.71 20.15 0.79
N ILE A 173 3.24 18.91 0.89
CA ILE A 173 2.07 18.38 0.19
C ILE A 173 0.97 18.08 1.22
N PRO A 174 -0.31 18.41 0.96
CA PRO A 174 -1.42 18.00 1.82
C PRO A 174 -1.54 16.47 1.91
N LEU A 175 -1.76 15.96 3.13
CA LEU A 175 -2.16 14.57 3.37
C LEU A 175 -3.69 14.50 3.41
N ILE A 176 -4.25 13.68 2.54
CA ILE A 176 -5.69 13.48 2.35
C ILE A 176 -6.09 12.07 2.79
N GLN A 177 -7.22 11.95 3.47
CA GLN A 177 -7.81 10.67 3.87
C GLN A 177 -9.25 10.56 3.43
N ASN A 178 -9.70 9.32 3.23
CA ASN A 178 -11.12 9.04 3.17
C ASN A 178 -11.68 8.96 4.59
N ALA A 179 -12.54 9.92 4.95
CA ALA A 179 -13.22 9.99 6.25
C ALA A 179 -14.12 8.77 6.50
N ALA A 180 -14.62 8.17 5.42
CA ALA A 180 -15.33 6.90 5.44
C ALA A 180 -14.98 6.09 4.19
N GLY A 181 -14.76 4.79 4.37
CA GLY A 181 -14.64 3.83 3.28
C GLY A 181 -15.78 2.81 3.28
N TYR A 182 -15.75 1.91 2.32
CA TYR A 182 -16.69 0.77 2.22
C TYR A 182 -15.93 -0.55 2.37
N CYS A 183 -16.64 -1.59 2.80
CA CYS A 183 -16.04 -2.93 2.92
C CYS A 183 -15.66 -3.50 1.55
N ARG A 184 -14.71 -4.44 1.51
CA ARG A 184 -14.17 -5.04 0.26
C ARG A 184 -15.26 -5.58 -0.70
N THR A 185 -16.35 -6.10 -0.15
CA THR A 185 -17.46 -6.70 -0.89
C THR A 185 -18.70 -5.81 -0.94
N CYS A 186 -18.65 -4.65 -0.28
CA CYS A 186 -19.74 -3.69 -0.24
C CYS A 186 -19.83 -2.91 -1.55
N LYS A 187 -21.04 -2.44 -1.89
CA LYS A 187 -21.21 -1.49 -2.98
C LYS A 187 -20.35 -0.24 -2.72
N PRO A 188 -19.53 0.21 -3.69
CA PRO A 188 -18.77 1.44 -3.55
C PRO A 188 -19.67 2.63 -3.24
N VAL A 189 -19.23 3.48 -2.32
CA VAL A 189 -19.87 4.76 -1.99
C VAL A 189 -18.95 5.91 -2.39
N ALA A 190 -19.53 7.10 -2.55
CA ALA A 190 -18.74 8.30 -2.81
C ALA A 190 -17.69 8.51 -1.72
N GLN A 191 -16.45 8.78 -2.13
CA GLN A 191 -15.35 9.05 -1.21
C GLN A 191 -15.51 10.44 -0.60
N ASN A 192 -15.45 10.53 0.73
CA ASN A 192 -15.37 11.81 1.43
C ASN A 192 -13.92 12.06 1.82
N GLN A 193 -13.22 12.83 0.99
CA GLN A 193 -11.81 13.15 1.19
C GLN A 193 -11.66 14.36 2.12
N VAL A 194 -10.86 14.20 3.18
CA VAL A 194 -10.56 15.25 4.15
C VAL A 194 -9.05 15.42 4.27
N GLN A 195 -8.59 16.66 4.39
CA GLN A 195 -7.19 16.92 4.71
C GLN A 195 -6.96 16.65 6.20
N VAL A 196 -5.97 15.81 6.49
CA VAL A 196 -5.63 15.38 7.87
C VAL A 196 -4.25 15.84 8.31
N GLY A 197 -3.50 16.48 7.41
CA GLY A 197 -2.12 16.81 7.67
C GLY A 197 -1.37 17.30 6.45
N THR A 198 -0.04 17.23 6.55
CA THR A 198 0.91 17.52 5.49
C THR A 198 2.09 16.56 5.55
N ILE A 199 2.74 16.37 4.41
CA ILE A 199 4.02 15.66 4.29
C ILE A 199 4.98 16.48 3.44
N THR A 200 6.22 16.57 3.88
CA THR A 200 7.34 17.08 3.12
C THR A 200 8.29 15.92 2.89
N LEU A 201 8.53 15.60 1.62
CA LEU A 201 9.51 14.61 1.21
C LEU A 201 10.66 15.33 0.50
N ASN A 202 11.88 15.06 0.94
CA ASN A 202 13.09 15.52 0.29
C ASN A 202 13.98 14.32 0.00
N PHE A 203 14.07 13.91 -1.25
CA PHE A 203 15.01 12.90 -1.70
C PHE A 203 16.42 13.50 -1.72
N GLY A 204 17.32 12.93 -0.91
CA GLY A 204 18.69 13.42 -0.80
C GLY A 204 19.63 12.71 -1.78
N THR A 205 19.75 11.39 -1.60
CA THR A 205 20.44 10.48 -2.53
C THR A 205 19.43 9.46 -3.06
N PRO A 206 19.75 8.62 -4.06
CA PRO A 206 18.84 7.56 -4.51
C PRO A 206 18.37 6.61 -3.40
N THR A 207 19.11 6.55 -2.28
CA THR A 207 18.82 5.65 -1.16
C THR A 207 18.51 6.37 0.14
N THR A 208 18.34 7.70 0.13
CA THR A 208 18.04 8.44 1.36
C THR A 208 16.99 9.52 1.16
N ALA A 209 16.16 9.74 2.19
CA ALA A 209 15.20 10.84 2.21
C ALA A 209 15.11 11.52 3.57
N THR A 210 14.68 12.77 3.55
CA THR A 210 14.13 13.46 4.71
C THR A 210 12.62 13.49 4.57
N ILE A 211 11.93 12.99 5.60
CA ILE A 211 10.48 12.86 5.65
C ILE A 211 10.00 13.65 6.87
N VAL A 212 9.15 14.63 6.65
CA VAL A 212 8.48 15.40 7.70
C VAL A 212 6.98 15.28 7.48
N ALA A 213 6.28 14.54 8.33
CA ALA A 213 4.83 14.41 8.29
C ALA A 213 4.22 15.01 9.56
N ASN A 214 3.19 15.84 9.38
CA ASN A 214 2.38 16.37 10.46
C ASN A 214 0.94 15.97 10.19
N TYR A 215 0.26 15.38 11.17
CA TYR A 215 -1.10 14.89 10.99
C TYR A 215 -1.91 14.99 12.27
N THR A 216 -3.23 14.86 12.17
CA THR A 216 -4.10 14.85 13.35
C THR A 216 -3.67 13.75 14.31
N GLY A 217 -3.24 14.14 15.52
CA GLY A 217 -2.80 13.22 16.57
C GLY A 217 -1.31 12.90 16.58
N GLY A 218 -0.49 13.44 15.68
CA GLY A 218 0.96 13.20 15.74
C GLY A 218 1.80 13.92 14.70
N SER A 219 3.11 13.76 14.84
CA SER A 219 4.08 14.14 13.83
C SER A 219 5.20 13.12 13.78
N PHE A 220 5.84 13.06 12.63
CA PHE A 220 6.93 12.16 12.34
C PHE A 220 8.00 12.93 11.56
N MET A 221 9.24 12.86 12.02
CA MET A 221 10.38 13.45 11.33
C MET A 221 11.52 12.43 11.28
N ARG A 222 12.02 12.19 10.08
CA ARG A 222 13.28 11.48 9.84
C ARG A 222 14.11 12.30 8.87
N THR A 223 15.39 12.45 9.17
CA THR A 223 16.31 13.24 8.37
C THR A 223 17.37 12.31 7.83
N ASN A 224 17.54 12.32 6.50
CA ASN A 224 18.51 11.48 5.78
C ASN A 224 18.40 9.98 6.15
N VAL A 225 17.18 9.46 6.30
CA VAL A 225 16.96 8.05 6.62
C VAL A 225 17.23 7.20 5.37
N PRO A 226 17.91 6.04 5.51
CA PRO A 226 17.98 5.06 4.44
C PRO A 226 16.58 4.63 4.01
N LEU A 227 16.34 4.70 2.71
CA LEU A 227 15.13 4.18 2.09
C LEU A 227 15.34 2.70 1.80
N VAL A 228 14.82 1.83 2.68
CA VAL A 228 14.81 0.38 2.44
C VAL A 228 13.63 0.05 1.54
N ASN A 229 13.90 -0.17 0.26
CA ASN A 229 12.88 -0.57 -0.71
C ASN A 229 12.57 -2.07 -0.55
N LEU A 230 11.31 -2.40 -0.25
CA LEU A 230 10.84 -3.79 -0.09
C LEU A 230 10.72 -4.57 -1.41
N GLY A 231 10.77 -3.87 -2.56
CA GLY A 231 10.63 -4.47 -3.90
C GLY A 231 11.94 -4.96 -4.53
N VAL A 232 13.09 -4.72 -3.88
CA VAL A 232 14.40 -5.22 -4.31
C VAL A 232 14.89 -6.26 -3.32
N ALA A 233 15.47 -7.35 -3.84
CA ALA A 233 16.05 -8.40 -3.02
C ALA A 233 17.08 -7.80 -2.05
N GLN A 234 16.94 -8.11 -0.76
CA GLN A 234 17.91 -7.79 0.28
C GLN A 234 19.05 -8.81 0.30
#